data_AF-A0A1F2QTG0-F1
#
_entry.id   AF-A0A1F2QTG0-F1
#
_cell.length_a   1.000
_cell.length_b   1.000
_cell.length_c   1.000
_cell.angle_alpha   90.00
_cell.angle_beta   90.00
_cell.angle_gamma   90.00
#
_symmetry.space_group_name_H-M   'P 1'
#
loop_
_entity.id
_entity.type
_entity.pdbx_description
1 polymer ?
#
loop_
_entity_poly.entity_id
_entity_poly.type
_entity_poly.pdbx_seq_one_letter_code
_entity_poly.pdbx_strand_id
1 'polypeptide(L)' 'MKLCHRCGREVQLLSELQRTDSCPFCHSDLKCCLNCRLFDPTANNQCREPQAEWVPEKDKANFCEFFAFRETSPLSAP' A
#
# COMPACT_ATOMS: atom_id res chain seq x y z
N MET A 1 -10.35 1.36 7.81
CA MET A 1 -9.04 1.18 8.47
C MET A 1 -7.95 0.88 7.45
N LYS A 2 -6.76 1.48 7.63
CA LYS A 2 -5.58 1.24 6.79
C LYS A 2 -4.69 0.22 7.50
N LEU A 3 -4.55 -0.97 6.92
CA LEU A 3 -3.79 -2.07 7.54
C LEU A 3 -2.46 -2.27 6.82
N CYS A 4 -1.37 -2.36 7.60
CA CYS A 4 -0.06 -2.70 7.08
C CYS A 4 -0.08 -4.09 6.41
N HIS A 5 0.36 -4.19 5.16
CA HIS A 5 0.42 -5.45 4.43
C HIS A 5 1.26 -6.52 5.15
N ARG A 6 2.33 -6.10 5.85
CA ARG A 6 3.30 -7.02 6.45
C ARG A 6 2.85 -7.56 7.79
N CYS A 7 2.33 -6.71 8.68
CA CYS A 7 1.99 -7.11 10.05
C CYS A 7 0.49 -7.08 10.38
N GLY A 8 -0.36 -6.64 9.45
CA GLY A 8 -1.82 -6.60 9.61
C GLY A 8 -2.34 -5.54 10.59
N ARG A 9 -1.48 -4.85 11.34
CA ARG A 9 -1.89 -3.82 12.30
C ARG A 9 -2.39 -2.56 11.59
N GLU A 10 -3.35 -1.91 12.23
CA GLU A 10 -3.87 -0.63 11.78
C GLU A 10 -2.82 0.47 11.87
N VAL A 11 -2.69 1.24 10.80
CA VAL A 11 -1.78 2.36 10.68
C VAL A 11 -2.60 3.64 10.73
N GLN A 12 -2.41 4.42 11.79
CA GLN A 12 -3.00 5.75 11.92
C GLN A 12 -2.15 6.75 11.15
N LEU A 13 -2.70 7.29 10.07
CA LEU A 13 -2.07 8.35 9.28
C LEU A 13 -2.70 9.68 9.67
N LEU A 14 -1.93 10.53 10.35
CA LEU A 14 -2.36 11.87 10.77
C LEU A 14 -2.30 12.90 9.63
N SER A 15 -1.52 12.59 8.58
CA SER A 15 -1.32 13.41 7.39
C SER A 15 -1.29 12.55 6.13
N GLU A 16 -1.09 13.18 4.98
CA GLU A 16 -0.79 12.46 3.75
C GLU A 16 0.48 11.61 3.89
N LEU A 17 0.41 10.39 3.39
CA LEU A 17 1.50 9.41 3.49
C LEU A 17 2.69 9.84 2.65
N GLN A 18 3.84 10.01 3.29
CA GLN A 18 5.11 10.29 2.65
C GLN A 18 5.78 8.99 2.18
N ARG A 19 6.70 9.11 1.23
CA ARG A 19 7.46 7.94 0.70
C ARG A 19 8.25 7.23 1.80
N THR A 20 8.79 7.98 2.73
CA THR A 20 9.66 7.50 3.82
C THR A 20 8.88 6.97 5.03
N ASP A 21 7.54 7.08 5.02
CA ASP A 21 6.74 6.62 6.15
C ASP A 21 6.81 5.09 6.27
N SER A 22 7.07 4.67 7.51
CA SER A 22 7.24 3.26 7.87
C SER A 22 6.21 2.85 8.91
N CYS A 23 5.80 1.58 8.89
CA CYS A 23 4.88 1.04 9.86
C CYS A 23 5.49 1.17 11.28
N PRO A 24 4.80 1.78 12.26
CA PRO A 24 5.36 2.01 13.60
C PRO A 24 5.57 0.71 14.39
N PHE A 25 5.04 -0.42 13.90
CA PHE A 25 5.11 -1.69 14.60
C PHE A 25 6.03 -2.74 13.97
N CYS A 26 6.32 -2.65 12.68
CA CYS A 26 7.19 -3.62 11.99
C CYS A 26 8.20 -2.97 11.03
N HIS A 27 8.21 -1.64 10.96
CA HIS A 27 9.15 -0.84 10.17
C HIS A 27 9.19 -1.15 8.67
N SER A 28 8.16 -1.82 8.14
CA SER A 28 8.00 -1.95 6.68
C SER A 28 7.56 -0.63 6.07
N ASP A 29 7.99 -0.37 4.83
CA ASP A 29 7.53 0.76 4.05
C ASP A 29 6.00 0.76 3.90
N LEU A 30 5.39 1.92 4.11
CA LEU A 30 3.95 2.09 3.99
C LEU A 30 3.53 2.44 2.56
N LYS A 31 4.30 3.30 1.87
CA LYS A 31 4.08 3.64 0.46
C LYS A 31 4.69 2.58 -0.47
N CYS A 32 4.14 1.38 -0.44
CA CYS A 32 4.54 0.25 -1.29
C CYS A 32 3.33 -0.35 -2.02
N CYS A 33 3.56 -1.10 -3.11
CA CYS A 33 2.47 -1.66 -3.91
C CYS A 33 1.54 -2.54 -3.07
N LEU A 34 2.08 -3.34 -2.14
CA LEU A 34 1.26 -4.24 -1.30
C LEU A 34 0.27 -3.53 -0.36
N ASN A 35 0.47 -2.23 -0.09
CA ASN A 35 -0.47 -1.39 0.65
C ASN A 35 -1.39 -0.57 -0.26
N CYS A 36 -1.19 -0.60 -1.58
CA CYS A 36 -1.97 0.17 -2.55
C CYS A 36 -3.27 -0.55 -2.94
N ARG A 37 -4.37 0.19 -3.08
CA ARG A 37 -5.68 -0.32 -3.54
C ARG A 37 -5.68 -0.75 -5.01
N LEU A 38 -4.70 -0.31 -5.80
CA LEU A 38 -4.55 -0.62 -7.22
C LEU A 38 -3.68 -1.86 -7.47
N PHE A 39 -3.03 -2.41 -6.43
CA PHE A 39 -2.24 -3.62 -6.58
C PHE A 39 -3.16 -4.82 -6.82
N ASP A 40 -2.84 -5.58 -7.86
CA ASP A 40 -3.55 -6.79 -8.23
C ASP A 40 -2.54 -7.79 -8.80
N PRO A 41 -2.30 -8.94 -8.14
CA PRO A 41 -1.29 -9.91 -8.58
C PRO A 41 -1.60 -10.55 -9.93
N THR A 42 -2.85 -10.44 -10.42
CA THR A 42 -3.30 -11.02 -11.69
C THR A 42 -3.26 -10.01 -12.85
N ALA A 43 -3.09 -8.72 -12.56
CA ALA A 43 -3.00 -7.68 -13.57
C ALA A 43 -1.59 -7.62 -14.20
N ASN A 44 -1.50 -7.08 -15.42
CA ASN A 44 -0.20 -6.74 -16.00
C ASN A 44 0.56 -5.76 -15.09
N ASN A 45 1.88 -5.92 -14.96
CA ASN A 45 2.73 -5.19 -14.00
C ASN A 45 2.28 -5.30 -12.52
N GLN A 46 1.32 -6.17 -12.22
CA GLN A 46 0.64 -6.32 -10.94
C GLN A 46 -0.03 -5.01 -10.45
N CYS A 47 -0.51 -4.19 -11.38
CA CYS A 47 -1.16 -2.90 -11.11
C CYS A 47 -2.38 -2.72 -12.01
N ARG A 48 -3.49 -2.23 -11.44
CA ARG A 48 -4.72 -1.91 -12.17
C ARG A 48 -4.70 -0.56 -12.88
N GLU A 49 -3.69 0.27 -12.62
CA GLU A 49 -3.48 1.54 -13.30
C GLU A 49 -2.45 1.36 -14.43
N PRO A 50 -2.87 1.34 -15.71
CA PRO A 50 -1.98 1.10 -16.83
C PRO A 50 -0.92 2.18 -17.05
N GLN A 51 -1.16 3.41 -16.57
CA GLN A 51 -0.20 4.52 -16.67
C GLN A 51 0.84 4.53 -15.55
N ALA A 52 0.69 3.69 -14.53
CA ALA A 52 1.65 3.62 -13.43
C ALA A 52 2.98 3.03 -13.90
N GLU A 53 4.08 3.65 -13.48
CA GLU A 53 5.43 3.12 -13.70
C GLU A 53 5.58 1.72 -13.07
N TRP A 54 6.38 0.87 -13.72
CA TRP A 54 6.65 -0.47 -13.21
C TRP A 54 7.52 -0.40 -11.95
N VAL A 55 7.02 -1.00 -10.86
CA VAL A 55 7.76 -1.16 -9.60
C VAL A 55 8.24 -2.61 -9.48
N PRO A 56 9.55 -2.90 -9.42
CA PRO A 56 10.05 -4.27 -9.29
C PRO A 56 9.79 -4.86 -7.90
N GLU A 57 10.13 -4.11 -6.85
CA GLU A 57 10.00 -4.55 -5.46
C GLU A 57 8.66 -4.07 -4.87
N LYS A 58 7.67 -4.96 -4.84
CA LYS A 58 6.28 -4.59 -4.47
C LYS A 58 6.08 -4.27 -2.99
N ASP A 59 6.97 -4.76 -2.13
CA ASP A 59 6.95 -4.56 -0.67
C ASP A 59 7.80 -3.36 -0.20
N LYS A 60 8.53 -2.70 -1.10
CA LYS A 60 9.39 -1.55 -0.80
C LYS A 60 8.75 -0.20 -1.16
N ALA A 61 9.26 0.85 -0.54
CA ALA A 61 8.90 2.23 -0.83
C ALA A 61 9.05 2.54 -2.33
N ASN A 62 8.03 3.16 -2.93
CA ASN A 62 8.05 3.54 -4.34
C ASN A 62 7.65 5.01 -4.57
N PHE A 63 7.89 5.48 -5.79
CA PHE A 63 7.59 6.84 -6.23
C PHE A 63 6.24 6.97 -6.94
N CYS A 64 5.41 5.91 -6.90
CA CYS A 64 4.17 5.86 -7.67
C CYS A 64 3.25 7.03 -7.29
N GLU A 65 2.95 7.89 -8.26
CA GLU A 65 2.06 9.04 -8.11
C GLU A 65 0.59 8.62 -7.98
N PHE A 66 0.24 7.46 -8.52
CA PHE A 66 -1.10 6.87 -8.44
C PHE A 66 -1.37 6.11 -7.13
N PHE A 67 -0.40 6.09 -6.20
CA PHE A 67 -0.56 5.35 -4.95
C PHE A 67 -1.78 5.84 -4.17
N ALA A 68 -2.65 4.90 -3.79
CA ALA A 68 -3.75 5.15 -2.87
C ALA A 68 -3.84 3.98 -1.89
N PHE A 69 -3.76 4.26 -0.59
CA PHE A 69 -3.75 3.23 0.44
C PHE A 69 -5.05 2.41 0.41
N ARG A 70 -4.96 1.09 0.49
CA ARG A 70 -6.13 0.21 0.58
C ARG A 70 -6.90 0.43 1.88
N GLU A 71 -8.21 0.66 1.76
CA GLU A 71 -9.09 0.81 2.91
C GLU A 71 -9.86 -0.48 3.12
N THR A 72 -9.82 -0.99 4.35
CA THR A 72 -10.68 -2.10 4.77
C THR A 72 -11.85 -1.51 5.56
N SER A 73 -13.07 -1.93 5.23
CA SER A 73 -14.26 -1.58 6.00
C SER A 73 -14.36 -2.53 7.20
N PRO A 74 -14.74 -2.06 8.40
CA PRO A 74 -14.99 -2.94 9.54
C PRO A 74 -16.16 -3.92 9.30
N LEU A 75 -17.05 -3.64 8.34
CA LEU A 75 -18.21 -4.47 8.02
C LEU A 75 -17.93 -5.65 7.07
N SER A 76 -16.68 -5.82 6.62
CA SER A 76 -16.30 -6.88 5.69
C SER A 76 -15.37 -7.95 6.28
N ALA A 77 -15.24 -7.98 7.61
CA ALA A 77 -14.71 -9.16 8.30
C ALA A 77 -15.84 -10.20 8.44
N PRO A 78 -15.62 -11.47 8.06
CA PRO A 78 -16.58 -12.55 8.31
C PRO A 78 -16.79 -12.82 9.81
#